data_AF-A0A1J4UQN2-F1
#
_entry.id   AF-A0A1J4UQN2-F1
#
_cell.length_a   1.000
_cell.length_b   1.000
_cell.length_c   1.000
_cell.angle_alpha   90.00
_cell.angle_beta   90.00
_cell.angle_gamma   90.00
#
_symmetry.space_group_name_H-M   'P 1'
#
loop_
_entity.id
_entity.type
_entity.pdbx_description
1 polymer ?
#
loop_
_entity_poly.entity_id
_entity_poly.type
_entity_poly.pdbx_seq_one_letter_code
_entity_poly.pdbx_strand_id
1 'polypeptide(L)'
;MLDEVVRKHALKNAFDYGKAQPGSVIAKVVAELPDCKADMKSTMAVVVKGVAEVNALSRAQVESEVSGYSFPEKKQRDWLPELEWALGGAEVNTRIAPNPSGYAHMGHAKQAILGDEYARKYGGKFWLRFEDTDPRTKKPVPEFYELILEDLEWLGCKIYKVVKQSERLLIYYDYCERLMRAGKAYVCTCAKEEMQKNRLEARACACRGQSSSHALLEWKKMLDGAYAEGGAVVRIKTEVDHPNSSIRDWVMLRIVDEAHPVTGKKYRVWPLYNFAAAIDDHEMDITLVTRGKEHELNAIKQGYAYAAFGWTQPHSIETGVLKIRGGLEHKSDIRDAIARGELSGWDDPRAPTLRGMKARGIDPRAIRDYIISCGVGKNDSYLDEAKLDSFNRKYVERERNAVV
;
A
#
# COMPACT_ATOMS: atom_id res chain seq x y z
N MET A 1 -13.03 7.18 45.51
CA MET A 1 -12.08 7.48 44.42
C MET A 1 -12.15 6.41 43.33
N LEU A 2 -11.88 5.12 43.61
CA LEU A 2 -11.99 4.06 42.60
C LEU A 2 -13.39 3.94 41.99
N ASP A 3 -14.45 3.80 42.81
CA ASP A 3 -15.84 3.68 42.31
C ASP A 3 -16.28 4.88 41.46
N GLU A 4 -15.83 6.08 41.82
CA GLU A 4 -16.12 7.32 41.08
C GLU A 4 -15.44 7.34 39.72
N VAL A 5 -14.16 6.95 39.65
CA VAL A 5 -13.40 6.82 38.39
C VAL A 5 -13.99 5.70 37.52
N VAL A 6 -14.40 4.58 38.13
CA VAL A 6 -15.12 3.50 37.45
C VAL A 6 -16.44 3.99 36.87
N ARG A 7 -17.26 4.70 37.64
CA ARG A 7 -18.55 5.25 37.17
C ARG A 7 -18.35 6.23 36.04
N LYS A 8 -17.41 7.18 36.18
CA LYS A 8 -17.02 8.15 35.14
C LYS A 8 -16.69 7.46 33.81
N HIS A 9 -15.81 6.47 33.83
CA HIS A 9 -15.39 5.76 32.60
C HIS A 9 -16.45 4.79 32.06
N ALA A 10 -17.26 4.19 32.94
CA ALA A 10 -18.40 3.37 32.52
C ALA A 10 -19.49 4.23 31.84
N LEU A 11 -19.88 5.37 32.42
CA LEU A 11 -20.80 6.33 31.82
C LEU A 11 -20.30 6.80 30.45
N LYS A 12 -19.02 7.16 30.34
CA LYS A 12 -18.44 7.56 29.05
C LYS A 12 -18.49 6.46 28.01
N ASN A 13 -18.16 5.23 28.40
CA ASN A 13 -18.16 4.08 27.49
C ASN A 13 -19.59 3.72 27.04
N ALA A 14 -20.57 3.76 27.94
CA ALA A 14 -21.98 3.57 27.59
C ALA A 14 -22.52 4.71 26.71
N PHE A 15 -22.14 5.95 26.97
CA PHE A 15 -22.50 7.10 26.13
C PHE A 15 -21.96 6.92 24.69
N ASP A 16 -20.68 6.58 24.54
CA ASP A 16 -20.02 6.46 23.23
C ASP A 16 -20.49 5.22 22.44
N TYR A 17 -20.79 4.10 23.12
CA TYR A 17 -20.96 2.80 22.47
C TYR A 17 -22.28 2.09 22.81
N GLY A 18 -23.20 2.77 23.51
CA GLY A 18 -24.51 2.24 23.91
C GLY A 18 -24.49 1.44 25.21
N LYS A 19 -23.48 0.57 25.42
CA LYS A 19 -23.26 -0.16 26.68
C LYS A 19 -21.80 -0.10 27.10
N ALA A 20 -21.56 0.01 28.40
CA ALA A 20 -20.25 -0.08 29.00
C ALA A 20 -19.72 -1.52 28.98
N GLN A 21 -18.42 -1.67 28.73
CA GLN A 21 -17.72 -2.96 28.68
C GLN A 21 -16.60 -2.98 29.73
N PRO A 22 -16.54 -4.00 30.63
CA PRO A 22 -15.53 -4.04 31.70
C PRO A 22 -14.09 -3.91 31.21
N GLY A 23 -13.75 -4.59 30.10
CA GLY A 23 -12.42 -4.54 29.51
C GLY A 23 -12.02 -3.15 28.97
N SER A 24 -12.98 -2.35 28.50
CA SER A 24 -12.70 -0.97 28.05
C SER A 24 -12.57 -0.01 29.23
N VAL A 25 -13.38 -0.22 30.28
CA VAL A 25 -13.40 0.63 31.48
C VAL A 25 -12.15 0.43 32.34
N ILE A 26 -11.74 -0.83 32.60
CA ILE A 26 -10.55 -1.12 33.40
C ILE A 26 -9.28 -0.46 32.85
N ALA A 27 -9.12 -0.43 31.52
CA ALA A 27 -7.96 0.17 30.88
C ALA A 27 -7.86 1.67 31.15
N LYS A 28 -9.02 2.36 31.24
CA LYS A 28 -9.09 3.79 31.55
C LYS A 28 -8.93 4.07 33.04
N VAL A 29 -9.53 3.24 33.89
CA VAL A 29 -9.38 3.31 35.35
C VAL A 29 -7.92 3.16 35.74
N VAL A 30 -7.21 2.17 35.21
CA VAL A 30 -5.78 1.94 35.48
C VAL A 30 -4.88 3.04 34.91
N ALA A 31 -5.30 3.71 33.83
CA ALA A 31 -4.56 4.85 33.29
C ALA A 31 -4.70 6.11 34.16
N GLU A 32 -5.85 6.32 34.79
CA GLU A 32 -6.12 7.46 35.69
C GLU A 32 -5.67 7.20 37.13
N LEU A 33 -5.73 5.94 37.58
CA LEU A 33 -5.30 5.47 38.89
C LEU A 33 -4.28 4.32 38.72
N PRO A 34 -2.98 4.62 38.49
CA PRO A 34 -1.95 3.60 38.27
C PRO A 34 -1.79 2.59 39.41
N ASP A 35 -2.09 3.00 40.65
CA ASP A 35 -2.00 2.16 41.85
C ASP A 35 -2.96 0.96 41.81
N CYS A 36 -4.04 1.04 41.03
CA CYS A 36 -4.96 -0.08 40.81
C CYS A 36 -4.29 -1.30 40.15
N LYS A 37 -3.09 -1.14 39.57
CA LYS A 37 -2.30 -2.28 39.06
C LYS A 37 -1.80 -3.22 40.16
N ALA A 38 -1.68 -2.73 41.40
CA ALA A 38 -1.19 -3.54 42.51
C ALA A 38 -2.15 -4.69 42.85
N ASP A 39 -3.46 -4.49 42.66
CA ASP A 39 -4.49 -5.53 42.80
C ASP A 39 -5.52 -5.43 41.68
N MET A 40 -5.17 -6.00 40.53
CA MET A 40 -6.04 -6.05 39.35
C MET A 40 -7.31 -6.87 39.58
N LYS A 41 -7.29 -7.84 40.50
CA LYS A 41 -8.45 -8.71 40.77
C LYS A 41 -9.53 -7.92 41.50
N SER A 42 -9.15 -7.21 42.57
CA SER A 42 -10.06 -6.33 43.30
C SER A 42 -10.56 -5.18 42.44
N THR A 43 -9.65 -4.54 41.68
CA THR A 43 -10.02 -3.46 40.74
C THR A 43 -11.04 -3.93 39.70
N MET A 44 -10.84 -5.12 39.11
CA MET A 44 -11.78 -5.67 38.14
C MET A 44 -13.16 -5.96 38.75
N ALA A 45 -13.23 -6.42 40.00
CA ALA A 45 -14.50 -6.65 40.69
C ALA A 45 -15.32 -5.35 40.81
N VAL A 46 -14.68 -4.25 41.16
CA VAL A 46 -15.32 -2.92 41.22
C VAL A 46 -15.74 -2.44 39.83
N VAL A 47 -14.89 -2.65 38.81
CA VAL A 47 -15.22 -2.31 37.42
C VAL A 47 -16.45 -3.08 36.92
N VAL A 48 -16.51 -4.39 37.14
CA VAL A 48 -17.65 -5.22 36.71
C VAL A 48 -18.95 -4.73 37.36
N LYS A 49 -18.90 -4.41 38.66
CA LYS A 49 -20.05 -3.87 39.40
C LYS A 49 -20.49 -2.53 38.82
N GLY A 50 -19.58 -1.56 38.70
CA GLY A 50 -19.93 -0.23 38.18
C GLY A 50 -20.40 -0.23 36.72
N VAL A 51 -19.87 -1.14 35.90
CA VAL A 51 -20.36 -1.36 34.52
C VAL A 51 -21.78 -1.91 34.50
N ALA A 52 -22.11 -2.86 35.38
CA ALA A 52 -23.46 -3.40 35.48
C ALA A 52 -24.47 -2.32 35.91
N GLU A 53 -24.10 -1.49 36.88
CA GLU A 53 -24.92 -0.36 37.34
C GLU A 53 -25.19 0.65 36.23
N VAL A 54 -24.16 1.05 35.48
CA VAL A 54 -24.32 1.98 34.35
C VAL A 54 -25.16 1.36 33.23
N ASN A 55 -24.97 0.08 32.92
CA ASN A 55 -25.73 -0.61 31.88
C ASN A 55 -27.22 -0.82 32.24
N ALA A 56 -27.60 -0.63 33.51
CA ALA A 56 -28.99 -0.63 33.93
C ALA A 56 -29.69 0.73 33.75
N LEU A 57 -28.92 1.80 33.48
CA LEU A 57 -29.48 3.14 33.22
C LEU A 57 -30.07 3.23 31.82
N SER A 58 -31.10 4.07 31.66
CA SER A 58 -31.61 4.46 30.35
C SER A 58 -30.62 5.38 29.63
N ARG A 59 -30.74 5.47 28.30
CA ARG A 59 -29.90 6.35 27.47
C ARG A 59 -29.94 7.81 27.96
N ALA A 60 -31.12 8.33 28.27
CA ALA A 60 -31.29 9.70 28.77
C ALA A 60 -30.61 9.92 30.12
N GLN A 61 -30.62 8.92 31.00
CA GLN A 61 -29.91 8.99 32.28
C GLN A 61 -28.40 8.98 32.09
N VAL A 62 -27.88 8.11 31.20
CA VAL A 62 -26.44 8.10 30.87
C VAL A 62 -26.01 9.45 30.29
N GLU A 63 -26.80 10.04 29.38
CA GLU A 63 -26.53 11.34 28.76
C GLU A 63 -26.56 12.48 29.78
N SER A 64 -27.51 12.47 30.72
CA SER A 64 -27.58 13.43 31.82
C SER A 64 -26.39 13.29 32.77
N GLU A 65 -26.06 12.07 33.21
CA GLU A 65 -25.01 11.85 34.21
C GLU A 65 -23.60 12.06 33.65
N VAL A 66 -23.34 11.67 32.41
CA VAL A 66 -22.02 11.86 31.79
C VAL A 66 -21.68 13.35 31.61
N SER A 67 -22.70 14.22 31.48
CA SER A 67 -22.51 15.68 31.37
C SER A 67 -21.90 16.32 32.62
N GLY A 68 -22.03 15.67 33.78
CA GLY A 68 -21.41 16.11 35.03
C GLY A 68 -19.90 15.82 35.12
N TYR A 69 -19.34 15.11 34.14
CA TYR A 69 -17.92 14.76 34.10
C TYR A 69 -17.20 15.49 32.96
N SER A 70 -16.04 16.06 33.29
CA SER A 70 -15.10 16.53 32.27
C SER A 70 -14.18 15.39 31.85
N PHE A 71 -14.04 15.20 30.54
CA PHE A 71 -13.10 14.27 29.95
C PHE A 71 -12.04 15.10 29.23
N PRO A 72 -10.74 14.77 29.36
CA PRO A 72 -9.73 15.40 28.54
C PRO A 72 -10.15 15.24 27.08
N GLU A 73 -10.12 16.34 26.32
CA GLU A 73 -10.34 16.27 24.88
C GLU A 73 -9.46 15.16 24.36
N LYS A 74 -10.09 14.21 23.65
CA LYS A 74 -9.36 13.17 22.97
C LYS A 74 -8.52 13.92 21.95
N LYS A 75 -7.24 14.19 22.26
CA LYS A 75 -6.28 14.73 21.27
C LYS A 75 -6.51 13.87 20.05
N GLN A 76 -7.06 14.50 19.01
CA GLN A 76 -7.30 13.83 17.76
C GLN A 76 -5.89 13.47 17.31
N ARG A 77 -5.51 12.20 17.52
CA ARG A 77 -4.24 11.71 17.00
C ARG A 77 -4.34 11.99 15.53
N ASP A 78 -3.43 12.82 15.04
CA ASP A 78 -3.31 13.01 13.61
C ASP A 78 -3.17 11.62 13.00
N TRP A 79 -4.10 11.29 12.11
CA TRP A 79 -4.20 9.95 11.55
C TRP A 79 -3.00 9.67 10.64
N LEU A 80 -2.36 10.74 10.15
CA LEU A 80 -1.07 10.76 9.47
C LEU A 80 0.04 11.00 10.50
N PRO A 81 0.86 9.97 10.79
CA PRO A 81 2.12 10.18 11.48
C PRO A 81 2.91 11.35 10.90
N GLU A 82 3.51 12.16 11.77
CA GLU A 82 4.42 13.20 11.32
C GLU A 82 5.70 12.60 10.73
N LEU A 83 6.22 13.24 9.69
CA LEU A 83 7.46 12.86 9.04
C LEU A 83 8.56 13.76 9.61
N GLU A 84 9.27 13.29 10.62
CA GLU A 84 10.30 14.10 11.32
C GLU A 84 11.32 14.72 10.36
N TRP A 85 11.71 13.96 9.32
CA TRP A 85 12.64 14.41 8.28
C TRP A 85 12.08 15.51 7.36
N ALA A 86 10.76 15.70 7.33
CA ALA A 86 10.09 16.70 6.51
C ALA A 86 9.66 17.95 7.30
N LEU A 87 9.81 17.97 8.62
CA LEU A 87 9.42 19.11 9.47
C LEU A 87 10.19 20.40 9.14
N GLY A 88 11.37 20.28 8.52
CA GLY A 88 12.16 21.41 8.02
C GLY A 88 11.66 22.03 6.71
N GLY A 89 10.46 21.66 6.24
CA GLY A 89 9.87 22.16 4.98
C GLY A 89 10.29 21.37 3.73
N ALA A 90 10.71 20.11 3.89
CA ALA A 90 11.02 19.26 2.75
C ALA A 90 9.74 18.86 1.99
N GLU A 91 9.78 18.94 0.66
CA GLU A 91 8.67 18.53 -0.20
C GLU A 91 8.48 16.99 -0.12
N VAL A 92 7.24 16.55 0.14
CA VAL A 92 6.93 15.11 0.20
C VAL A 92 6.26 14.66 -1.08
N ASN A 93 7.04 14.03 -1.96
CA ASN A 93 6.58 13.48 -3.21
C ASN A 93 6.25 12.00 -3.04
N THR A 94 5.03 11.64 -3.37
CA THR A 94 4.48 10.29 -3.24
C THR A 94 3.92 9.82 -4.57
N ARG A 95 3.53 8.55 -4.64
CA ARG A 95 2.88 7.96 -5.82
C ARG A 95 2.02 6.78 -5.45
N ILE A 96 0.97 6.58 -6.23
CA ILE A 96 0.36 5.25 -6.38
C ILE A 96 0.87 4.62 -7.68
N ALA A 97 1.16 3.32 -7.62
CA ALA A 97 1.79 2.59 -8.71
C ALA A 97 1.02 1.32 -9.09
N PRO A 98 -0.21 1.42 -9.65
CA PRO A 98 -1.02 0.25 -9.97
C PRO A 98 -0.59 -0.38 -11.30
N ASN A 99 -0.74 -1.70 -11.42
CA ASN A 99 -0.67 -2.36 -12.73
C ASN A 99 -2.07 -2.29 -13.40
N PRO A 100 -2.21 -1.73 -14.61
CA PRO A 100 -3.50 -1.52 -15.26
C PRO A 100 -4.04 -2.81 -15.86
N SER A 101 -4.40 -3.76 -15.00
CA SER A 101 -4.86 -5.08 -15.41
C SER A 101 -6.23 -5.43 -14.85
N GLY A 102 -6.76 -4.65 -13.91
CA GLY A 102 -8.09 -4.81 -13.34
C GLY A 102 -8.54 -3.53 -12.63
N TYR A 103 -9.77 -3.55 -12.13
CA TYR A 103 -10.39 -2.42 -11.45
C TYR A 103 -9.70 -2.09 -10.13
N ALA A 104 -9.72 -0.80 -9.76
CA ALA A 104 -9.30 -0.37 -8.45
C ALA A 104 -10.30 -0.84 -7.38
N HIS A 105 -9.81 -1.03 -6.16
CA HIS A 105 -10.58 -1.54 -5.03
C HIS A 105 -10.12 -0.86 -3.74
N MET A 106 -10.71 -1.19 -2.59
CA MET A 106 -10.39 -0.53 -1.31
C MET A 106 -8.91 -0.56 -0.91
N GLY A 107 -8.18 -1.63 -1.22
CA GLY A 107 -6.72 -1.66 -1.06
C GLY A 107 -5.99 -0.56 -1.86
N HIS A 108 -6.39 -0.31 -3.11
CA HIS A 108 -5.85 0.78 -3.93
C HIS A 108 -6.23 2.15 -3.35
N ALA A 109 -7.49 2.32 -2.92
CA ALA A 109 -7.95 3.56 -2.28
C ALA A 109 -7.13 3.88 -1.03
N LYS A 110 -6.82 2.87 -0.20
CA LYS A 110 -5.98 3.05 0.99
C LYS A 110 -4.61 3.65 0.63
N GLN A 111 -3.91 3.09 -0.36
CA GLN A 111 -2.59 3.58 -0.76
C GLN A 111 -2.67 4.95 -1.46
N ALA A 112 -3.68 5.15 -2.30
CA ALA A 112 -3.90 6.41 -3.02
C ALA A 112 -4.17 7.58 -2.06
N ILE A 113 -5.14 7.41 -1.16
CA ILE A 113 -5.52 8.42 -0.16
C ILE A 113 -4.32 8.70 0.74
N LEU A 114 -3.63 7.67 1.24
CA LEU A 114 -2.46 7.88 2.09
C LEU A 114 -1.37 8.69 1.38
N GLY A 115 -1.07 8.36 0.11
CA GLY A 115 -0.08 9.10 -0.68
C GLY A 115 -0.49 10.55 -0.96
N ASP A 116 -1.73 10.76 -1.39
CA ASP A 116 -2.32 12.07 -1.68
C ASP A 116 -2.33 12.97 -0.44
N GLU A 117 -2.68 12.41 0.72
CA GLU A 117 -2.76 13.13 1.99
C GLU A 117 -1.38 13.55 2.52
N TYR A 118 -0.36 12.68 2.39
CA TYR A 118 1.03 13.07 2.69
C TYR A 118 1.53 14.17 1.73
N ALA A 119 1.26 14.05 0.43
CA ALA A 119 1.63 15.09 -0.52
C ALA A 119 0.97 16.43 -0.18
N ARG A 120 -0.33 16.44 0.15
CA ARG A 120 -1.05 17.65 0.57
C ARG A 120 -0.51 18.25 1.86
N LYS A 121 -0.28 17.43 2.89
CA LYS A 121 0.17 17.88 4.21
C LYS A 121 1.52 18.60 4.15
N TYR A 122 2.42 18.16 3.27
CA TYR A 122 3.77 18.71 3.15
C TYR A 122 4.01 19.42 1.81
N GLY A 123 2.95 19.86 1.13
CA GLY A 123 3.04 20.69 -0.08
C GLY A 123 3.74 20.04 -1.28
N GLY A 124 3.79 18.72 -1.35
CA GLY A 124 4.44 17.98 -2.43
C GLY A 124 3.49 17.44 -3.50
N LYS A 125 4.01 16.50 -4.30
CA LYS A 125 3.35 15.97 -5.50
C LYS A 125 2.89 14.53 -5.30
N PHE A 126 1.66 14.24 -5.71
CA PHE A 126 1.13 12.88 -5.76
C PHE A 126 1.09 12.37 -7.20
N TRP A 127 1.92 11.40 -7.53
CA TRP A 127 2.02 10.83 -8.88
C TRP A 127 1.13 9.61 -9.09
N LEU A 128 0.67 9.41 -10.33
CA LEU A 128 0.12 8.14 -10.79
C LEU A 128 1.12 7.49 -11.76
N ARG A 129 1.65 6.32 -11.40
CA ARG A 129 2.56 5.55 -12.27
C ARG A 129 1.97 4.18 -12.61
N PHE A 130 1.61 3.95 -13.87
CA PHE A 130 1.20 2.62 -14.31
C PHE A 130 2.41 1.69 -14.41
N GLU A 131 2.40 0.63 -13.61
CA GLU A 131 3.47 -0.39 -13.59
C GLU A 131 3.20 -1.50 -14.62
N ASP A 132 3.26 -1.13 -15.89
CA ASP A 132 2.91 -1.94 -17.05
C ASP A 132 4.13 -2.58 -17.74
N THR A 133 5.08 -3.10 -16.96
CA THR A 133 6.34 -3.67 -17.48
C THR A 133 6.27 -5.17 -17.79
N ASP A 134 5.15 -5.83 -17.51
CA ASP A 134 4.98 -7.27 -17.76
C ASP A 134 3.97 -7.52 -18.89
N PRO A 135 4.43 -7.73 -20.14
CA PRO A 135 3.53 -7.96 -21.28
C PRO A 135 2.80 -9.31 -21.22
N ARG A 136 3.17 -10.23 -20.31
CA ARG A 136 2.64 -11.61 -20.28
C ARG A 136 1.86 -11.95 -19.03
N THR A 137 2.50 -12.00 -17.86
CA THR A 137 1.86 -12.60 -16.67
C THR A 137 0.86 -11.65 -16.04
N LYS A 138 1.24 -10.38 -15.97
CA LYS A 138 0.38 -9.29 -15.47
C LYS A 138 0.00 -8.34 -16.60
N LYS A 139 -0.36 -8.91 -17.76
CA LYS A 139 -0.62 -8.17 -19.00
C LYS A 139 -1.56 -6.98 -18.74
N PRO A 140 -1.15 -5.75 -19.10
CA PRO A 140 -2.01 -4.59 -18.95
C PRO A 140 -3.17 -4.66 -19.95
N VAL A 141 -4.27 -4.00 -19.65
CA VAL A 141 -5.44 -3.91 -20.53
C VAL A 141 -5.73 -2.43 -20.75
N PRO A 142 -5.83 -1.97 -22.01
CA PRO A 142 -5.97 -0.55 -22.34
C PRO A 142 -7.09 0.18 -21.58
N GLU A 143 -8.24 -0.47 -21.35
CA GLU A 143 -9.36 0.18 -20.62
C GLU A 143 -9.00 0.59 -19.19
N PHE A 144 -8.13 -0.17 -18.51
CA PHE A 144 -7.83 0.09 -17.10
C PHE A 144 -6.95 1.30 -16.87
N TYR A 145 -6.29 1.83 -17.91
CA TYR A 145 -5.55 3.08 -17.76
C TYR A 145 -6.51 4.25 -17.49
N GLU A 146 -7.58 4.35 -18.26
CA GLU A 146 -8.59 5.41 -18.11
C GLU A 146 -9.43 5.17 -16.85
N LEU A 147 -9.90 3.93 -16.64
CA LEU A 147 -10.76 3.62 -15.50
C LEU A 147 -10.07 3.86 -14.15
N ILE A 148 -8.79 3.49 -14.01
CA ILE A 148 -8.04 3.75 -12.77
C ILE A 148 -7.85 5.25 -12.55
N LEU A 149 -7.57 6.02 -13.61
CA LEU A 149 -7.44 7.47 -13.49
C LEU A 149 -8.76 8.10 -13.00
N GLU A 150 -9.87 7.76 -13.65
CA GLU A 150 -11.21 8.20 -13.25
C GLU A 150 -11.57 7.79 -11.81
N ASP A 151 -11.20 6.58 -11.38
CA ASP A 151 -11.45 6.09 -10.02
C ASP A 151 -10.69 6.93 -8.97
N LEU A 152 -9.44 7.29 -9.26
CA LEU A 152 -8.61 8.12 -8.38
C LEU A 152 -9.10 9.57 -8.33
N GLU A 153 -9.52 10.12 -9.47
CA GLU A 153 -10.15 11.44 -9.55
C GLU A 153 -11.48 11.46 -8.79
N TRP A 154 -12.29 10.40 -8.93
CA TRP A 154 -13.53 10.24 -8.19
C TRP A 154 -13.30 10.19 -6.66
N LEU A 155 -12.22 9.54 -6.20
CA LEU A 155 -11.79 9.58 -4.78
C LEU A 155 -11.26 10.96 -4.33
N GLY A 156 -11.20 11.94 -5.23
CA GLY A 156 -10.71 13.29 -4.96
C GLY A 156 -9.19 13.40 -4.82
N CYS A 157 -8.43 12.39 -5.28
CA CYS A 157 -6.97 12.47 -5.28
C CYS A 157 -6.49 13.54 -6.29
N LYS A 158 -5.53 14.39 -5.90
CA LYS A 158 -4.99 15.42 -6.78
C LYS A 158 -3.73 14.89 -7.47
N ILE A 159 -3.93 14.24 -8.60
CA ILE A 159 -2.82 13.67 -9.38
C ILE A 159 -2.01 14.82 -10.00
N TYR A 160 -0.71 14.85 -9.70
CA TYR A 160 0.23 15.80 -10.29
C TYR A 160 0.53 15.47 -11.76
N LYS A 161 0.88 14.21 -12.03
CA LYS A 161 1.17 13.72 -13.37
C LYS A 161 1.00 12.21 -13.45
N VAL A 162 0.63 11.75 -14.65
CA VAL A 162 0.48 10.34 -15.01
C VAL A 162 1.69 9.89 -15.81
N VAL A 163 2.21 8.70 -15.50
CA VAL A 163 3.35 8.09 -16.18
C VAL A 163 3.08 6.61 -16.45
N LYS A 164 3.50 6.10 -17.61
CA LYS A 164 3.49 4.66 -17.94
C LYS A 164 4.92 4.16 -18.03
N GLN A 165 5.23 3.04 -17.41
CA GLN A 165 6.59 2.47 -17.44
C GLN A 165 6.95 1.92 -18.83
N SER A 166 5.97 1.38 -19.57
CA SER A 166 6.17 0.88 -20.92
C SER A 166 6.61 1.97 -21.92
N GLU A 167 6.34 3.24 -21.65
CA GLU A 167 6.80 4.37 -22.47
C GLU A 167 8.23 4.80 -22.13
N ARG A 168 8.85 4.21 -21.09
CA ARG A 168 10.13 4.63 -20.49
C ARG A 168 11.28 3.63 -20.69
N LEU A 169 11.11 2.63 -21.54
CA LEU A 169 12.12 1.57 -21.74
C LEU A 169 13.53 2.09 -22.05
N LEU A 170 13.66 3.14 -22.85
CA LEU A 170 14.96 3.72 -23.18
C LEU A 170 15.68 4.32 -21.95
N ILE A 171 14.93 4.86 -20.99
CA ILE A 171 15.49 5.34 -19.72
C ILE A 171 16.08 4.16 -18.94
N TYR A 172 15.33 3.05 -18.84
CA TYR A 172 15.83 1.86 -18.15
C TYR A 172 17.05 1.24 -18.85
N TYR A 173 17.12 1.31 -20.18
CA TYR A 173 18.26 0.83 -20.94
C TYR A 173 19.51 1.68 -20.70
N ASP A 174 19.39 3.02 -20.68
CA ASP A 174 20.49 3.92 -20.30
C ASP A 174 21.03 3.58 -18.89
N TYR A 175 20.13 3.45 -17.92
CA TYR A 175 20.51 3.08 -16.55
C TYR A 175 21.16 1.70 -16.46
N CYS A 176 20.66 0.72 -17.22
CA CYS A 176 21.26 -0.61 -17.34
C CYS A 176 22.71 -0.52 -17.85
N GLU A 177 22.94 0.23 -18.94
CA GLU A 177 24.27 0.41 -19.51
C GLU A 177 25.23 1.13 -18.56
N ARG A 178 24.75 2.16 -17.84
CA ARG A 178 25.53 2.85 -16.80
C ARG A 178 25.99 1.89 -15.70
N LEU A 179 25.11 1.00 -15.23
CA LEU A 179 25.48 -0.03 -14.25
C LEU A 179 26.50 -1.02 -14.80
N MET A 180 26.36 -1.45 -16.06
CA MET A 180 27.34 -2.35 -16.69
C MET A 180 28.71 -1.67 -16.85
N ARG A 181 28.75 -0.41 -17.28
CA ARG A 181 29.98 0.40 -17.38
C ARG A 181 30.66 0.56 -16.02
N ALA A 182 29.87 0.76 -14.97
CA ALA A 182 30.37 0.82 -13.59
C ALA A 182 30.73 -0.57 -12.99
N GLY A 183 30.55 -1.65 -13.75
CA GLY A 183 30.83 -3.01 -13.29
C GLY A 183 29.84 -3.53 -12.24
N LYS A 184 28.70 -2.85 -12.04
CA LYS A 184 27.66 -3.14 -11.04
C LYS A 184 26.50 -3.98 -11.57
N ALA A 185 26.47 -4.28 -12.87
CA ALA A 185 25.53 -5.20 -13.49
C ALA A 185 26.23 -6.06 -14.54
N TYR A 186 25.63 -7.20 -14.89
CA TYR A 186 26.15 -8.11 -15.90
C TYR A 186 25.02 -8.87 -16.60
N VAL A 187 25.27 -9.33 -17.83
CA VAL A 187 24.38 -10.26 -18.53
C VAL A 187 24.72 -11.68 -18.11
N CYS A 188 23.71 -12.44 -17.72
CA CYS A 188 23.82 -13.85 -17.33
C CYS A 188 23.10 -14.72 -18.36
N THR A 189 23.82 -15.70 -18.88
CA THR A 189 23.33 -16.69 -19.86
C THR A 189 23.22 -18.09 -19.27
N CYS A 190 23.36 -18.22 -17.94
CA CYS A 190 23.16 -19.48 -17.25
C CYS A 190 21.69 -19.92 -17.38
N ALA A 191 21.47 -21.24 -17.43
CA ALA A 191 20.12 -21.79 -17.36
C ALA A 191 19.41 -21.35 -16.07
N LYS A 192 18.07 -21.29 -16.09
CA LYS A 192 17.26 -20.83 -14.94
C LYS A 192 17.52 -21.65 -13.69
N GLU A 193 17.61 -22.97 -13.85
CA GLU A 193 17.86 -23.95 -12.79
C GLU A 193 19.25 -23.76 -12.20
N GLU A 194 20.26 -23.49 -13.04
CA GLU A 194 21.62 -23.20 -12.60
C GLU A 194 21.70 -21.86 -11.85
N MET A 195 21.02 -20.82 -12.33
CA MET A 195 20.92 -19.54 -11.61
C MET A 195 20.26 -19.72 -10.24
N GLN A 196 19.20 -20.53 -10.15
CA GLN A 196 18.53 -20.84 -8.89
C GLN A 196 19.45 -21.60 -7.94
N LYS A 197 20.14 -22.64 -8.44
CA LYS A 197 21.12 -23.41 -7.66
C LYS A 197 22.23 -22.50 -7.11
N ASN A 198 22.86 -21.72 -7.99
CA ASN A 198 23.93 -20.78 -7.62
C ASN A 198 23.45 -19.78 -6.55
N ARG A 199 22.23 -19.25 -6.67
CA ARG A 199 21.65 -18.38 -5.64
C ARG A 199 21.43 -19.09 -4.31
N LEU A 200 20.99 -20.35 -4.30
CA LEU A 200 20.79 -21.10 -3.04
C LEU A 200 22.13 -21.43 -2.37
N GLU A 201 23.13 -21.81 -3.16
CA GLU A 201 24.48 -22.21 -2.71
C GLU A 201 25.43 -21.03 -2.45
N ALA A 202 24.95 -19.78 -2.51
CA ALA A 202 25.77 -18.57 -2.33
C ALA A 202 26.97 -18.51 -3.29
N ARG A 203 26.78 -18.96 -4.54
CA ARG A 203 27.83 -19.06 -5.56
C ARG A 203 27.61 -18.06 -6.69
N ALA A 204 28.67 -17.34 -7.05
CA ALA A 204 28.67 -16.52 -8.26
C ALA A 204 28.83 -17.39 -9.51
N CYS A 205 28.09 -17.10 -10.58
CA CYS A 205 28.33 -17.71 -11.88
C CYS A 205 29.49 -17.03 -12.62
N ALA A 206 30.08 -17.72 -13.60
CA ALA A 206 31.19 -17.19 -14.38
C ALA A 206 30.86 -15.87 -15.10
N CYS A 207 29.60 -15.67 -15.51
CA CYS A 207 29.15 -14.42 -16.14
C CYS A 207 29.37 -13.18 -15.26
N ARG A 208 29.34 -13.34 -13.92
CA ARG A 208 29.50 -12.22 -12.96
C ARG A 208 30.88 -11.58 -13.02
N GLY A 209 31.91 -12.39 -13.32
CA GLY A 209 33.31 -11.99 -13.38
C GLY A 209 33.75 -11.39 -14.73
N GLN A 210 32.84 -11.31 -15.70
CA GLN A 210 33.15 -10.76 -17.02
C GLN A 210 33.40 -9.24 -16.97
N SER A 211 34.17 -8.74 -17.93
CA SER A 211 34.47 -7.32 -18.06
C SER A 211 33.24 -6.50 -18.47
N SER A 212 33.24 -5.20 -18.18
CA SER A 212 32.18 -4.29 -18.61
C SER A 212 31.99 -4.26 -20.12
N SER A 213 33.08 -4.35 -20.90
CA SER A 213 33.00 -4.42 -22.37
C SER A 213 32.29 -5.68 -22.85
N HIS A 214 32.55 -6.82 -22.20
CA HIS A 214 31.84 -8.07 -22.49
C HIS A 214 30.35 -7.96 -22.10
N ALA A 215 30.04 -7.40 -20.92
CA ALA A 215 28.65 -7.20 -20.50
C ALA A 215 27.85 -6.34 -21.49
N LEU A 216 28.44 -5.25 -22.00
CA LEU A 216 27.81 -4.39 -23.01
C LEU A 216 27.64 -5.10 -24.37
N LEU A 217 28.58 -5.97 -24.76
CA LEU A 217 28.45 -6.80 -25.96
C LEU A 217 27.27 -7.77 -25.82
N GLU A 218 27.17 -8.46 -24.69
CA GLU A 218 26.06 -9.38 -24.43
C GLU A 218 24.72 -8.65 -24.29
N TRP A 219 24.72 -7.43 -23.74
CA TRP A 219 23.55 -6.57 -23.69
C TRP A 219 23.03 -6.23 -25.09
N LYS A 220 23.93 -5.84 -26.00
CA LYS A 220 23.59 -5.60 -27.40
C LYS A 220 22.96 -6.85 -28.05
N LYS A 221 23.51 -8.04 -27.80
CA LYS A 221 22.92 -9.31 -28.29
C LYS A 221 21.51 -9.57 -27.73
N MET A 222 21.22 -9.19 -26.49
CA MET A 222 19.86 -9.27 -25.94
C MET A 222 18.89 -8.37 -26.69
N LEU A 223 19.30 -7.14 -27.03
CA LEU A 223 18.48 -6.19 -27.79
C LEU A 223 18.28 -6.64 -29.25
N ASP A 224 19.34 -7.11 -29.90
CA ASP A 224 19.38 -7.41 -31.34
C ASP A 224 18.75 -8.76 -31.74
N GLY A 225 18.21 -9.53 -30.79
CA GLY A 225 17.54 -10.79 -31.10
C GLY A 225 18.42 -12.06 -31.04
N ALA A 226 19.71 -11.94 -30.72
CA ALA A 226 20.63 -13.08 -30.75
C ALA A 226 20.35 -14.12 -29.65
N TYR A 227 19.68 -13.72 -28.57
CA TYR A 227 19.17 -14.63 -27.53
C TYR A 227 17.67 -14.85 -27.69
N ALA A 228 17.26 -16.12 -27.66
CA ALA A 228 15.87 -16.49 -27.46
C ALA A 228 15.39 -16.12 -26.05
N GLU A 229 14.08 -16.08 -25.86
CA GLU A 229 13.50 -15.88 -24.55
C GLU A 229 14.03 -16.86 -23.49
N GLY A 230 14.38 -16.36 -22.31
CA GLY A 230 15.00 -17.15 -21.24
C GLY A 230 16.48 -17.47 -21.45
N GLY A 231 17.05 -17.18 -22.63
CA GLY A 231 18.46 -17.43 -22.94
C GLY A 231 19.44 -16.43 -22.31
N ALA A 232 18.95 -15.24 -21.92
CA ALA A 232 19.75 -14.24 -21.22
C ALA A 232 18.90 -13.34 -20.33
N VAL A 233 19.49 -12.89 -19.22
CA VAL A 233 18.92 -11.91 -18.29
C VAL A 233 19.99 -10.93 -17.83
N VAL A 234 19.61 -9.71 -17.48
CA VAL A 234 20.52 -8.77 -16.81
C VAL A 234 20.35 -8.91 -15.30
N ARG A 235 21.46 -9.03 -14.57
CA ARG A 235 21.49 -9.13 -13.10
C ARG A 235 22.28 -7.96 -12.52
N ILE A 236 21.77 -7.39 -11.42
CA ILE A 236 22.55 -6.45 -10.61
C ILE A 236 23.55 -7.24 -9.78
N LYS A 237 24.73 -6.68 -9.50
CA LYS A 237 25.67 -7.27 -8.54
C LYS A 237 25.30 -6.81 -7.13
N THR A 238 24.98 -7.76 -6.28
CA THR A 238 24.77 -7.58 -4.84
C THR A 238 25.79 -8.42 -4.08
N GLU A 239 25.57 -8.54 -2.77
CA GLU A 239 26.18 -9.57 -1.93
C GLU A 239 25.74 -10.96 -2.40
N VAL A 240 26.71 -11.82 -2.71
CA VAL A 240 26.48 -13.19 -3.22
C VAL A 240 26.15 -14.16 -2.08
N ASP A 241 26.61 -13.84 -0.88
CA ASP A 241 26.45 -14.59 0.36
C ASP A 241 25.30 -14.09 1.25
N HIS A 242 24.60 -13.02 0.85
CA HIS A 242 23.49 -12.43 1.60
C HIS A 242 22.52 -13.51 2.15
N PRO A 243 22.10 -13.50 3.43
CA PRO A 243 21.31 -14.58 4.03
C PRO A 243 20.00 -14.87 3.30
N ASN A 244 19.36 -13.84 2.77
CA ASN A 244 18.19 -13.98 1.89
C ASN A 244 18.63 -14.22 0.44
N SER A 245 18.40 -15.43 -0.07
CA SER A 245 18.80 -15.84 -1.43
C SER A 245 18.13 -15.05 -2.55
N SER A 246 16.99 -14.41 -2.28
CA SER A 246 16.27 -13.61 -3.27
C SER A 246 16.89 -12.23 -3.52
N ILE A 247 17.82 -11.81 -2.65
CA ILE A 247 18.62 -10.58 -2.81
C ILE A 247 19.88 -10.85 -3.63
N ARG A 248 20.40 -12.08 -3.65
CA ARG A 248 21.65 -12.45 -4.33
C ARG A 248 21.54 -12.27 -5.84
N ASP A 249 22.23 -11.27 -6.36
CA ASP A 249 22.32 -10.86 -7.76
C ASP A 249 20.96 -10.99 -8.46
N TRP A 250 19.93 -10.29 -7.98
CA TRP A 250 18.58 -10.43 -8.52
C TRP A 250 18.48 -9.92 -9.97
N VAL A 251 17.50 -10.43 -10.73
CA VAL A 251 17.31 -10.10 -12.15
C VAL A 251 16.69 -8.71 -12.29
N MET A 252 17.35 -7.84 -13.04
CA MET A 252 16.87 -6.49 -13.36
C MET A 252 16.05 -6.44 -14.64
N LEU A 253 16.47 -7.17 -15.69
CA LEU A 253 15.79 -7.20 -16.98
C LEU A 253 15.77 -8.62 -17.56
N ARG A 254 14.73 -8.95 -18.30
CA ARG A 254 14.58 -10.24 -19.00
C ARG A 254 14.06 -10.05 -20.41
N ILE A 255 14.36 -11.01 -21.28
CA ILE A 255 13.73 -11.10 -22.61
C ILE A 255 12.28 -11.59 -22.42
N VAL A 256 11.34 -10.95 -23.10
CA VAL A 256 9.95 -11.39 -23.28
C VAL A 256 9.54 -11.01 -24.69
N ASP A 257 9.32 -12.01 -25.55
CA ASP A 257 9.01 -11.78 -26.98
C ASP A 257 7.49 -11.53 -27.24
N GLU A 258 6.67 -11.58 -26.18
CA GLU A 258 5.24 -11.24 -26.20
C GLU A 258 5.02 -9.76 -26.55
N ALA A 259 4.03 -9.47 -27.39
CA ALA A 259 3.69 -8.09 -27.74
C ALA A 259 3.04 -7.37 -26.55
N HIS A 260 3.52 -6.16 -26.25
CA HIS A 260 2.95 -5.32 -25.21
C HIS A 260 1.69 -4.61 -25.71
N PRO A 261 0.60 -4.54 -24.92
CA PRO A 261 -0.65 -3.89 -25.30
C PRO A 261 -0.52 -2.42 -25.74
N VAL A 262 0.43 -1.67 -25.19
CA VAL A 262 0.65 -0.25 -25.52
C VAL A 262 1.74 -0.06 -26.58
N THR A 263 2.83 -0.84 -26.51
CA THR A 263 4.04 -0.58 -27.31
C THR A 263 4.28 -1.63 -28.39
N GLY A 264 3.36 -2.58 -28.55
CA GLY A 264 3.47 -3.69 -29.50
C GLY A 264 4.77 -4.48 -29.31
N LYS A 265 5.45 -4.80 -30.42
CA LYS A 265 6.74 -5.49 -30.45
C LYS A 265 7.96 -4.55 -30.47
N LYS A 266 7.78 -3.26 -30.11
CA LYS A 266 8.87 -2.28 -30.13
C LYS A 266 10.03 -2.67 -29.21
N TYR A 267 9.73 -3.33 -28.10
CA TYR A 267 10.71 -3.75 -27.11
C TYR A 267 10.55 -5.25 -26.83
N ARG A 268 11.69 -5.91 -26.65
CA ARG A 268 11.77 -7.34 -26.26
C ARG A 268 12.44 -7.56 -24.92
N VAL A 269 13.18 -6.58 -24.41
CA VAL A 269 13.85 -6.68 -23.11
C VAL A 269 13.12 -5.81 -22.10
N TRP A 270 12.54 -6.42 -21.08
CA TRP A 270 11.65 -5.78 -20.13
C TRP A 270 12.28 -5.72 -18.74
N PRO A 271 12.25 -4.56 -18.06
CA PRO A 271 12.71 -4.46 -16.68
C PRO A 271 11.75 -5.19 -15.74
N LEU A 272 12.29 -5.70 -14.65
CA LEU A 272 11.52 -6.24 -13.55
C LEU A 272 11.24 -5.15 -12.52
N TYR A 273 10.15 -5.36 -11.76
CA TYR A 273 9.58 -4.43 -10.79
C TYR A 273 10.63 -3.65 -9.96
N ASN A 274 11.57 -4.34 -9.29
CA ASN A 274 12.51 -3.65 -8.39
C ASN A 274 13.45 -2.68 -9.13
N PHE A 275 13.85 -3.00 -10.36
CA PHE A 275 14.69 -2.10 -11.15
C PHE A 275 13.87 -0.92 -11.68
N ALA A 276 12.74 -1.19 -12.36
CA ALA A 276 11.90 -0.12 -12.92
C ALA A 276 11.40 0.85 -11.82
N ALA A 277 10.92 0.33 -10.69
CA ALA A 277 10.43 1.14 -9.59
C ALA A 277 11.55 1.99 -8.95
N ALA A 278 12.77 1.48 -8.80
CA ALA A 278 13.88 2.25 -8.24
C ALA A 278 14.28 3.41 -9.16
N ILE A 279 14.41 3.15 -10.46
CA ILE A 279 14.72 4.19 -11.46
C ILE A 279 13.63 5.24 -11.51
N ASP A 280 12.36 4.82 -11.55
CA ASP A 280 11.26 5.78 -11.65
C ASP A 280 11.01 6.57 -10.38
N ASP A 281 11.18 5.95 -9.19
CA ASP A 281 11.08 6.69 -7.93
C ASP A 281 12.18 7.76 -7.87
N HIS A 282 13.39 7.49 -8.37
CA HIS A 282 14.46 8.50 -8.51
C HIS A 282 14.12 9.60 -9.52
N GLU A 283 13.75 9.24 -10.75
CA GLU A 283 13.44 10.19 -11.84
C GLU A 283 12.21 11.07 -11.57
N MET A 284 11.35 10.67 -10.63
CA MET A 284 10.15 11.41 -10.23
C MET A 284 10.33 12.15 -8.91
N ASP A 285 11.56 12.19 -8.38
CA ASP A 285 11.91 12.79 -7.09
C ASP A 285 11.00 12.30 -5.95
N ILE A 286 10.61 11.03 -5.96
CA ILE A 286 9.80 10.43 -4.90
C ILE A 286 10.62 10.44 -3.62
N THR A 287 10.06 11.02 -2.56
CA THR A 287 10.71 11.11 -1.25
C THR A 287 10.05 10.20 -0.21
N LEU A 288 8.78 9.84 -0.43
CA LEU A 288 8.03 8.92 0.41
C LEU A 288 7.28 7.86 -0.41
N VAL A 289 7.56 6.60 -0.10
CA VAL A 289 6.87 5.44 -0.64
C VAL A 289 5.89 4.88 0.38
N THR A 290 4.59 4.94 0.08
CA THR A 290 3.58 4.15 0.79
C THR A 290 3.43 2.79 0.12
N ARG A 291 3.39 1.72 0.90
CA ARG A 291 3.24 0.34 0.40
C ARG A 291 2.59 -0.60 1.42
N GLY A 292 2.16 -1.77 0.97
CA GLY A 292 1.81 -2.88 1.85
C GLY A 292 3.06 -3.51 2.50
N LYS A 293 2.93 -4.05 3.71
CA LYS A 293 4.03 -4.69 4.46
C LYS A 293 4.65 -5.89 3.74
N GLU A 294 3.89 -6.56 2.88
CA GLU A 294 4.35 -7.65 2.02
C GLU A 294 5.43 -7.21 1.01
N HIS A 295 5.58 -5.89 0.80
CA HIS A 295 6.55 -5.29 -0.11
C HIS A 295 7.78 -4.69 0.59
N GLU A 296 7.98 -4.98 1.88
CA GLU A 296 9.15 -4.52 2.65
C GLU A 296 10.47 -5.07 2.05
N LEU A 297 10.49 -6.35 1.66
CA LEU A 297 11.66 -6.95 1.02
C LEU A 297 12.01 -6.29 -0.32
N ASN A 298 11.02 -5.71 -1.02
CA ASN A 298 11.28 -4.98 -2.25
C ASN A 298 12.03 -3.68 -1.99
N ALA A 299 11.79 -3.00 -0.86
CA ALA A 299 12.56 -1.82 -0.48
C ALA A 299 14.04 -2.16 -0.31
N ILE A 300 14.36 -3.31 0.30
CA ILE A 300 15.75 -3.78 0.43
C ILE A 300 16.38 -4.03 -0.94
N LYS A 301 15.67 -4.71 -1.86
CA LYS A 301 16.18 -4.96 -3.22
C LYS A 301 16.39 -3.67 -4.00
N GLN A 302 15.42 -2.76 -3.94
CA GLN A 302 15.52 -1.43 -4.55
C GLN A 302 16.73 -0.67 -3.99
N GLY A 303 17.03 -0.78 -2.70
CA GLY A 303 18.19 -0.17 -2.05
C GLY A 303 19.54 -0.53 -2.70
N TYR A 304 19.70 -1.75 -3.23
CA TYR A 304 20.89 -2.11 -4.01
C TYR A 304 21.01 -1.32 -5.31
N ALA A 305 19.90 -1.02 -5.99
CA ALA A 305 19.92 -0.17 -7.17
C ALA A 305 20.29 1.28 -6.80
N TYR A 306 19.69 1.83 -5.74
CA TYR A 306 20.05 3.16 -5.22
C TYR A 306 21.53 3.26 -4.85
N ALA A 307 22.05 2.31 -4.07
CA ALA A 307 23.47 2.24 -3.70
C ALA A 307 24.38 2.08 -4.92
N ALA A 308 23.94 1.35 -5.94
CA ALA A 308 24.71 1.20 -7.17
C ALA A 308 24.85 2.51 -7.96
N PHE A 309 23.93 3.47 -7.81
CA PHE A 309 24.07 4.80 -8.39
C PHE A 309 24.59 5.87 -7.41
N GLY A 310 24.75 5.54 -6.13
CA GLY A 310 25.11 6.51 -5.10
C GLY A 310 23.95 7.46 -4.74
N TRP A 311 22.72 7.00 -4.91
CA TRP A 311 21.50 7.77 -4.60
C TRP A 311 21.01 7.53 -3.18
N THR A 312 20.30 8.52 -2.64
CA THR A 312 19.53 8.36 -1.41
C THR A 312 18.21 7.68 -1.72
N GLN A 313 17.90 6.59 -1.00
CA GLN A 313 16.63 5.89 -1.14
C GLN A 313 15.49 6.68 -0.46
N PRO A 314 14.28 6.75 -1.06
CA PRO A 314 13.13 7.36 -0.41
C PRO A 314 12.75 6.66 0.89
N HIS A 315 12.17 7.43 1.79
CA HIS A 315 11.54 6.90 3.00
C HIS A 315 10.39 5.98 2.62
N SER A 316 10.08 4.98 3.46
CA SER A 316 8.95 4.08 3.24
C SER A 316 8.03 4.03 4.46
N ILE A 317 6.73 3.91 4.19
CA ILE A 317 5.71 3.60 5.18
C ILE A 317 5.00 2.33 4.74
N GLU A 318 5.11 1.28 5.56
CA GLU A 318 4.38 0.05 5.34
C GLU A 318 3.06 0.04 6.09
N THR A 319 2.03 -0.44 5.41
CA THR A 319 0.68 -0.58 5.94
C THR A 319 0.22 -2.04 5.88
N GLY A 320 -0.62 -2.43 6.82
CA GLY A 320 -1.29 -3.72 6.78
C GLY A 320 -2.35 -3.76 5.68
N VAL A 321 -2.67 -4.97 5.24
CA VAL A 321 -3.64 -5.20 4.17
C VAL A 321 -5.04 -4.89 4.67
N LEU A 322 -5.83 -4.17 3.86
CA LEU A 322 -7.27 -4.02 4.07
C LEU A 322 -7.98 -5.15 3.33
N LYS A 323 -8.36 -6.18 4.08
CA LYS A 323 -9.04 -7.38 3.58
C LYS A 323 -10.52 -7.13 3.42
N ILE A 324 -11.14 -7.76 2.44
CA ILE A 324 -12.57 -7.68 2.19
C ILE A 324 -13.20 -9.00 2.59
N ARG A 325 -14.29 -8.97 3.35
CA ARG A 325 -15.01 -10.20 3.73
C ARG A 325 -15.72 -10.80 2.51
N GLY A 326 -15.83 -12.12 2.47
CA GLY A 326 -16.50 -12.84 1.37
C GLY A 326 -15.58 -13.40 0.30
N GLY A 327 -14.26 -13.42 0.52
CA GLY A 327 -13.31 -14.11 -0.36
C GLY A 327 -13.04 -13.40 -1.69
N LEU A 328 -13.47 -12.14 -1.84
CA LEU A 328 -13.20 -11.29 -3.00
C LEU A 328 -12.04 -10.33 -2.70
N GLU A 329 -10.94 -10.88 -2.18
CA GLU A 329 -9.80 -10.08 -1.69
C GLU A 329 -8.84 -9.71 -2.81
N HIS A 330 -8.64 -10.62 -3.76
CA HIS A 330 -7.74 -10.44 -4.89
C HIS A 330 -8.51 -10.24 -6.19
N LYS A 331 -7.82 -9.64 -7.16
CA LYS A 331 -8.31 -9.48 -8.54
C LYS A 331 -8.73 -10.82 -9.16
N SER A 332 -8.00 -11.91 -8.89
CA SER A 332 -8.37 -13.26 -9.35
C SER A 332 -9.76 -13.65 -8.86
N ASP A 333 -10.05 -13.38 -7.59
CA ASP A 333 -11.26 -13.86 -6.94
C ASP A 333 -12.50 -13.17 -7.52
N ILE A 334 -12.41 -11.85 -7.76
CA ILE A 334 -13.46 -11.07 -8.41
C ILE A 334 -13.70 -11.54 -9.84
N ARG A 335 -12.63 -11.76 -10.61
CA ARG A 335 -12.73 -12.28 -11.98
C ARG A 335 -13.42 -13.65 -12.00
N ASP A 336 -13.05 -14.52 -11.07
CA ASP A 336 -13.58 -15.87 -11.01
C ASP A 336 -15.06 -15.87 -10.58
N ALA A 337 -15.47 -14.94 -9.70
CA ALA A 337 -16.87 -14.73 -9.34
C ALA A 337 -17.72 -14.22 -10.52
N ILE A 338 -17.20 -13.29 -11.33
CA ILE A 338 -17.85 -12.85 -12.58
C ILE A 338 -17.97 -14.02 -13.56
N ALA A 339 -16.91 -14.81 -13.73
CA ALA A 339 -16.92 -15.97 -14.64
C ALA A 339 -17.95 -17.04 -14.23
N ARG A 340 -18.22 -17.18 -12.92
CA ARG A 340 -19.29 -18.06 -12.39
C ARG A 340 -20.69 -17.44 -12.44
N GLY A 341 -20.83 -16.19 -12.90
CA GLY A 341 -22.10 -15.46 -12.95
C GLY A 341 -22.61 -14.99 -11.57
N GLU A 342 -21.77 -15.02 -10.53
CA GLU A 342 -22.13 -14.54 -9.19
C GLU A 342 -22.21 -13.01 -9.15
N LEU A 343 -21.37 -12.34 -9.96
CA LEU A 343 -21.35 -10.90 -10.19
C LEU A 343 -21.67 -10.61 -11.66
N SER A 344 -22.47 -9.57 -11.94
CA SER A 344 -22.80 -9.15 -13.31
C SER A 344 -21.62 -8.52 -14.04
N GLY A 345 -20.64 -8.02 -13.29
CA GLY A 345 -19.47 -7.33 -13.79
C GLY A 345 -18.59 -6.83 -12.65
N TRP A 346 -17.56 -6.09 -13.00
CA TRP A 346 -16.65 -5.49 -12.02
C TRP A 346 -17.23 -4.26 -11.33
N ASP A 347 -18.23 -3.63 -11.94
CA ASP A 347 -19.02 -2.51 -11.45
C ASP A 347 -20.30 -2.95 -10.72
N ASP A 348 -20.50 -4.27 -10.55
CA ASP A 348 -21.61 -4.81 -9.76
C ASP A 348 -21.61 -4.18 -8.36
N PRO A 349 -22.73 -3.65 -7.85
CA PRO A 349 -22.82 -3.04 -6.51
C PRO A 349 -22.40 -3.95 -5.35
N ARG A 350 -22.33 -5.27 -5.58
CA ARG A 350 -21.87 -6.28 -4.61
C ARG A 350 -20.36 -6.51 -4.69
N ALA A 351 -19.71 -6.06 -5.76
CA ALA A 351 -18.27 -6.15 -5.93
C ALA A 351 -17.56 -5.13 -5.03
N PRO A 352 -16.44 -5.49 -4.38
CA PRO A 352 -15.71 -4.58 -3.51
C PRO A 352 -14.71 -3.68 -4.28
N THR A 353 -15.02 -3.41 -5.55
CA THR A 353 -14.29 -2.47 -6.40
C THR A 353 -14.76 -1.05 -6.11
N LEU A 354 -13.96 -0.04 -6.50
CA LEU A 354 -14.40 1.35 -6.38
C LEU A 354 -15.61 1.65 -7.25
N ARG A 355 -15.71 1.01 -8.43
CA ARG A 355 -16.88 1.10 -9.30
C ARG A 355 -18.12 0.46 -8.68
N GLY A 356 -17.99 -0.72 -8.07
CA GLY A 356 -19.09 -1.36 -7.34
C GLY A 356 -19.57 -0.50 -6.18
N MET A 357 -18.65 0.10 -5.42
CA MET A 357 -18.99 1.05 -4.35
C MET A 357 -19.69 2.32 -4.88
N LYS A 358 -19.21 2.86 -6.00
CA LYS A 358 -19.86 3.99 -6.68
C LYS A 358 -21.27 3.61 -7.14
N ALA A 359 -21.45 2.43 -7.75
CA ALA A 359 -22.75 1.93 -8.18
C ALA A 359 -23.70 1.64 -7.00
N ARG A 360 -23.17 1.26 -5.84
CA ARG A 360 -23.91 1.12 -4.56
C ARG A 360 -24.34 2.48 -3.97
N GLY A 361 -23.86 3.60 -4.49
CA GLY A 361 -24.17 4.94 -3.99
C GLY A 361 -23.31 5.36 -2.79
N ILE A 362 -22.10 4.82 -2.67
CA ILE A 362 -21.13 5.28 -1.67
C ILE A 362 -20.49 6.58 -2.16
N ASP A 363 -20.51 7.61 -1.31
CA ASP A 363 -19.82 8.87 -1.53
C ASP A 363 -18.29 8.69 -1.39
N PRO A 364 -17.47 9.22 -2.31
CA PRO A 364 -16.02 9.09 -2.23
C PRO A 364 -15.42 9.72 -0.97
N ARG A 365 -16.05 10.76 -0.41
CA ARG A 365 -15.64 11.37 0.87
C ARG A 365 -15.83 10.42 2.04
N ALA A 366 -16.85 9.56 1.98
CA ALA A 366 -17.05 8.50 2.98
C ALA A 366 -15.94 7.44 2.93
N ILE A 367 -15.49 7.08 1.73
CA ILE A 367 -14.34 6.17 1.55
C ILE A 367 -13.08 6.81 2.14
N ARG A 368 -12.84 8.10 1.84
CA ARG A 368 -11.70 8.85 2.39
C ARG A 368 -11.73 8.88 3.91
N ASP A 369 -12.84 9.28 4.52
CA ASP A 369 -13.02 9.29 5.98
C ASP A 369 -12.85 7.90 6.60
N TYR A 370 -13.34 6.86 5.92
CA TYR A 370 -13.16 5.49 6.36
C TYR A 370 -11.68 5.11 6.40
N ILE A 371 -10.93 5.35 5.32
CA ILE A 371 -9.48 5.07 5.25
C ILE A 371 -8.72 5.87 6.31
N ILE A 372 -9.02 7.15 6.47
CA ILE A 372 -8.47 8.01 7.53
C ILE A 372 -8.71 7.38 8.91
N SER A 373 -9.92 6.89 9.15
CA SER A 373 -10.31 6.27 10.41
C SER A 373 -9.65 4.90 10.68
N CYS A 374 -9.08 4.26 9.66
CA CYS A 374 -8.27 3.05 9.83
C CYS A 374 -6.87 3.35 10.36
N GLY A 375 -6.39 4.58 10.17
CA GLY A 375 -5.05 5.01 10.57
C GLY A 375 -3.93 4.34 9.78
N VAL A 376 -2.69 4.69 10.14
CA VAL A 376 -1.47 4.15 9.54
C VAL A 376 -0.84 3.13 10.49
N GLY A 377 -0.73 1.88 10.03
CA GLY A 377 -0.08 0.82 10.79
C GLY A 377 0.04 -0.48 10.00
N LYS A 378 0.92 -1.38 10.45
CA LYS A 378 1.22 -2.68 9.82
C LYS A 378 0.19 -3.78 10.13
N ASN A 379 -0.79 -3.50 10.98
CA ASN A 379 -1.84 -4.46 11.33
C ASN A 379 -2.81 -4.62 10.15
N ASP A 380 -3.07 -5.88 9.79
CA ASP A 380 -4.11 -6.17 8.82
C ASP A 380 -5.47 -5.84 9.43
N SER A 381 -6.39 -5.44 8.57
CA SER A 381 -7.73 -5.02 8.98
C SER A 381 -8.74 -5.58 7.97
N TYR A 382 -9.96 -5.76 8.42
CA TYR A 382 -11.07 -6.11 7.55
C TYR A 382 -11.91 -4.86 7.27
N LEU A 383 -12.42 -4.75 6.05
CA LEU A 383 -13.43 -3.78 5.69
C LEU A 383 -14.64 -3.95 6.62
N ASP A 384 -14.96 -2.88 7.34
CA ASP A 384 -16.12 -2.80 8.22
C ASP A 384 -17.19 -2.02 7.47
N GLU A 385 -18.09 -2.76 6.81
CA GLU A 385 -19.16 -2.19 6.01
C GLU A 385 -20.08 -1.30 6.84
N ALA A 386 -20.39 -1.67 8.08
CA ALA A 386 -21.26 -0.87 8.94
C ALA A 386 -20.62 0.48 9.27
N LYS A 387 -19.30 0.50 9.46
CA LYS A 387 -18.53 1.73 9.66
C LYS A 387 -18.47 2.56 8.38
N LEU A 388 -18.25 1.95 7.21
CA LEU A 388 -18.28 2.66 5.92
C LEU A 388 -19.67 3.28 5.65
N ASP A 389 -20.75 2.50 5.85
CA ASP A 389 -22.13 2.98 5.70
C ASP A 389 -22.44 4.13 6.66
N SER A 390 -21.87 4.09 7.88
CA SER A 390 -22.00 5.19 8.84
C SER A 390 -21.35 6.49 8.35
N PHE A 391 -20.15 6.42 7.74
CA PHE A 391 -19.57 7.58 7.06
C PHE A 391 -20.42 8.02 5.87
N ASN A 392 -20.94 7.07 5.09
CA ASN A 392 -21.74 7.38 3.90
C ASN A 392 -23.04 8.14 4.24
N ARG A 393 -23.77 7.70 5.27
CA ARG A 393 -24.99 8.36 5.73
C ARG A 393 -24.81 9.85 6.00
N LYS A 394 -23.67 10.26 6.57
CA LYS A 394 -23.36 11.67 6.85
C LYS A 394 -23.39 12.54 5.59
N TYR A 395 -22.91 12.00 4.46
CA TYR A 395 -22.86 12.73 3.20
C TYR A 395 -24.19 12.69 2.47
N VAL A 396 -24.84 11.52 2.42
CA VAL A 396 -26.16 11.35 1.79
C VAL A 396 -27.23 12.22 2.49
N GLU A 397 -27.27 12.25 3.82
CA GLU A 397 -28.22 13.07 4.57
C GLU A 397 -27.96 14.58 4.39
N ARG A 398 -26.68 14.98 4.34
CA ARG A 398 -26.29 16.38 4.09
C ARG A 398 -26.75 16.85 2.72
N GLU A 399 -26.60 16.03 1.69
CA GLU A 399 -27.06 16.36 0.34
C GLU A 399 -28.59 16.39 0.24
N ARG A 400 -29.28 15.44 0.88
CA ARG A 400 -30.75 15.46 0.96
C ARG A 400 -31.28 16.74 1.61
N ASN A 401 -30.62 17.19 2.68
CA ASN A 401 -31.02 18.40 3.42
C ASN A 401 -30.61 19.71 2.71
N ALA A 402 -29.77 19.66 1.67
CA ALA A 402 -29.37 20.82 0.88
C ALA A 402 -30.29 21.06 -0.34
N VAL A 403 -31.15 20.09 -0.67
CA VAL A 403 -32.13 20.18 -1.77
C VAL A 403 -33.53 20.60 -1.27
N VAL A 404 -33.70 20.75 0.05
CA VAL A 404 -34.87 21.34 0.71
C VAL A 404 -34.55 22.78 1.06
#